data_AF-A0A3N5TZ87-F1
#
_entry.id   AF-A0A3N5TZ87-F1
#
_cell.length_a   1.000
_cell.length_b   1.000
_cell.length_c   1.000
_cell.angle_alpha   90.00
_cell.angle_beta   90.00
_cell.angle_gamma   90.00
#
_symmetry.space_group_name_H-M   'P 1'
#
loop_
_entity.id
_entity.type
_entity.pdbx_description
1 polymer ?
#
loop_
_entity_poly.entity_id
_entity_poly.type
_entity_poly.pdbx_seq_one_letter_code
_entity_poly.pdbx_strand_id
1 'polypeptide(L)'
;MKSKRIGLVLQVIFLAFFSGCDENTATVPGRVDAFDPVACLDAVATYAGKDVLLVELYAKYVRPDGTLNLQAEYKPDVRYRFFGTGKPANATPEPKKPDLPLGVPRMDAPREVIPYWEYTSVYIENPHWEEYTINGDDAQKWHGGMTQVFGGKTEDYAEIEKLRAVCSALPPVLSFGIIWKRAIEAGAPSGDVVANIEYKAGVYRFYIDGTKYEYYFDEDGRLIRDNDQSAGKG
;
A
#
# COMPACT_ATOMS: atom_id res chain seq x y z
N MET A 1 29.88 -45.81 -21.49
CA MET A 1 29.77 -45.18 -20.16
C MET A 1 28.95 -43.90 -20.29
N LYS A 2 27.73 -43.85 -19.76
CA LYS A 2 26.84 -42.67 -19.81
C LYS A 2 27.00 -41.87 -18.51
N SER A 3 27.63 -40.71 -18.59
CA SER A 3 27.81 -39.77 -17.46
C SER A 3 26.52 -39.00 -17.22
N LYS A 4 25.81 -39.29 -16.11
CA LYS A 4 24.68 -38.48 -15.62
C LYS A 4 25.24 -37.21 -14.95
N ARG A 5 24.91 -36.04 -15.48
CA ARG A 5 25.15 -34.75 -14.81
C ARG A 5 24.01 -34.51 -13.81
N ILE A 6 24.35 -34.39 -12.53
CA ILE A 6 23.43 -34.04 -11.45
C ILE A 6 23.39 -32.51 -11.39
N GLY A 7 22.23 -31.92 -11.72
CA GLY A 7 22.00 -30.48 -11.56
C GLY A 7 21.72 -30.17 -10.09
N LEU A 8 22.62 -29.43 -9.46
CA LEU A 8 22.44 -28.90 -8.11
C LEU A 8 21.48 -27.71 -8.17
N VAL A 9 20.24 -27.89 -7.72
CA VAL A 9 19.28 -26.79 -7.55
C VAL A 9 19.57 -26.14 -6.20
N LEU A 10 20.19 -24.96 -6.21
CA LEU A 10 20.45 -24.16 -5.02
C LEU A 10 19.15 -23.47 -4.59
N GLN A 11 18.42 -24.06 -3.66
CA GLN A 11 17.28 -23.43 -3.00
C GLN A 11 17.81 -22.34 -2.06
N VAL A 12 17.66 -21.08 -2.46
CA VAL A 12 17.92 -19.92 -1.59
C VAL A 12 16.81 -19.85 -0.55
N ILE A 13 17.10 -20.29 0.67
CA ILE A 13 16.20 -20.19 1.82
C ILE A 13 16.24 -18.74 2.31
N PHE A 14 15.17 -17.99 2.09
CA PHE A 14 14.93 -16.69 2.74
C PHE A 14 14.60 -16.95 4.21
N LEU A 15 15.58 -16.78 5.10
CA LEU A 15 15.37 -16.75 6.54
C LEU A 15 14.74 -15.41 6.93
N ALA A 16 13.44 -15.42 7.16
CA ALA A 16 12.69 -14.30 7.69
C ALA A 16 12.92 -14.17 9.21
N PHE A 17 13.86 -13.32 9.63
CA PHE A 17 14.01 -12.90 11.02
C PHE A 17 13.04 -11.75 11.32
N PHE A 18 11.82 -12.06 11.79
CA PHE A 18 10.88 -11.07 12.32
C PHE A 18 10.83 -11.19 13.85
N SER A 19 11.76 -10.56 14.57
CA SER A 19 11.75 -10.55 16.05
C SER A 19 12.34 -9.27 16.62
N GLY A 20 11.68 -8.14 16.35
CA GLY A 20 11.86 -6.87 17.06
C GLY A 20 10.48 -6.20 17.15
N CYS A 21 9.74 -6.50 18.23
CA CYS A 21 8.33 -6.15 18.37
C CYS A 21 8.13 -4.72 18.91
N ASP A 22 8.17 -3.74 18.02
CA ASP A 22 7.21 -2.66 18.12
C ASP A 22 6.02 -3.03 17.25
N GLU A 23 4.84 -3.10 17.85
CA GLU A 23 3.66 -3.75 17.27
C GLU A 23 3.27 -3.21 15.88
N ASN A 24 3.79 -2.05 15.47
CA ASN A 24 3.43 -1.37 14.23
C ASN A 24 4.62 -1.02 13.31
N THR A 25 5.84 -1.50 13.56
CA THR A 25 6.98 -1.27 12.66
C THR A 25 7.66 -2.56 12.20
N ALA A 26 8.18 -2.56 10.98
CA ALA A 26 8.91 -3.69 10.39
C ALA A 26 10.03 -3.20 9.46
N THR A 27 10.88 -4.13 9.02
CA THR A 27 11.94 -3.83 8.02
C THR A 27 11.32 -3.65 6.64
N VAL A 28 11.77 -2.63 5.91
CA VAL A 28 11.40 -2.43 4.50
C VAL A 28 11.71 -3.68 3.67
N PRO A 29 10.75 -4.25 2.93
CA PRO A 29 11.02 -5.35 2.03
C PRO A 29 11.88 -4.90 0.84
N GLY A 30 12.75 -5.77 0.33
CA GLY A 30 13.57 -5.48 -0.85
C GLY A 30 14.80 -4.62 -0.55
N ARG A 31 15.20 -3.78 -1.52
CA ARG A 31 16.42 -2.97 -1.46
C ARG A 31 16.11 -1.52 -1.16
N VAL A 32 16.71 -0.93 -0.12
CA VAL A 32 16.47 0.47 0.26
C VAL A 32 17.04 1.49 -0.73
N ASP A 33 18.08 1.14 -1.49
CA ASP A 33 18.72 1.99 -2.51
C ASP A 33 18.08 1.89 -3.91
N ALA A 34 17.14 0.95 -4.07
CA ALA A 34 16.41 0.67 -5.30
C ALA A 34 15.08 -0.02 -4.97
N PHE A 35 14.27 0.59 -4.11
CA PHE A 35 13.00 0.05 -3.67
C PHE A 35 12.00 0.07 -4.83
N ASP A 36 11.43 -1.08 -5.17
CA ASP A 36 10.39 -1.21 -6.19
C ASP A 36 9.02 -1.38 -5.49
N PRO A 37 8.14 -0.35 -5.54
CA PRO A 37 6.86 -0.39 -4.84
C PRO A 37 5.92 -1.49 -5.34
N VAL A 38 5.97 -1.80 -6.63
CA VAL A 38 5.06 -2.77 -7.25
C VAL A 38 5.54 -4.18 -6.96
N ALA A 39 6.84 -4.43 -7.09
CA ALA A 39 7.42 -5.75 -6.78
C ALA A 39 7.33 -6.13 -5.30
N CYS A 40 7.29 -5.13 -4.39
CA CYS A 40 7.17 -5.37 -2.95
C CYS A 40 5.72 -5.45 -2.45
N LEU A 41 4.72 -5.25 -3.32
CA LEU A 41 3.31 -5.13 -2.93
C LEU A 41 2.81 -6.33 -2.11
N ASP A 42 3.13 -7.56 -2.48
CA ASP A 42 2.66 -8.77 -1.78
C ASP A 42 3.19 -8.86 -0.34
N ALA A 43 4.47 -8.48 -0.13
CA ALA A 43 5.07 -8.46 1.20
C ALA A 43 4.44 -7.37 2.07
N VAL A 44 4.18 -6.19 1.49
CA VAL A 44 3.54 -5.08 2.17
C VAL A 44 2.07 -5.39 2.50
N ALA A 45 1.34 -6.04 1.59
CA ALA A 45 -0.03 -6.50 1.83
C ALA A 45 -0.10 -7.53 2.95
N THR A 46 0.85 -8.48 2.98
CA THR A 46 0.97 -9.46 4.07
C THR A 46 1.19 -8.78 5.42
N TYR A 47 2.02 -7.74 5.46
CA TYR A 47 2.24 -6.94 6.66
C TYR A 47 0.99 -6.13 7.06
N ALA A 48 0.26 -5.59 6.08
CA ALA A 48 -0.97 -4.84 6.34
C ALA A 48 -2.09 -5.68 6.95
N GLY A 49 -2.10 -7.00 6.71
CA GLY A 49 -3.04 -7.92 7.34
C GLY A 49 -3.54 -8.99 6.38
N LYS A 50 -4.32 -9.93 6.91
CA LYS A 50 -4.91 -10.99 6.11
C LYS A 50 -6.10 -10.46 5.28
N ASP A 51 -6.24 -10.96 4.05
CA ASP A 51 -7.39 -10.69 3.17
C ASP A 51 -7.60 -9.18 2.91
N VAL A 52 -6.52 -8.42 2.77
CA VAL A 52 -6.57 -7.00 2.41
C VAL A 52 -6.61 -6.80 0.90
N LEU A 53 -7.28 -5.75 0.45
CA LEU A 53 -7.32 -5.30 -0.94
C LEU A 53 -6.65 -3.92 -1.06
N LEU A 54 -5.79 -3.75 -2.07
CA LEU A 54 -5.17 -2.45 -2.33
C LEU A 54 -6.21 -1.46 -2.87
N VAL A 55 -6.31 -0.30 -2.23
CA VAL A 55 -7.16 0.83 -2.66
C VAL A 55 -6.34 1.86 -3.44
N GLU A 56 -5.15 2.16 -2.91
CA GLU A 56 -4.30 3.24 -3.40
C GLU A 56 -2.84 2.88 -3.12
N LEU A 57 -1.99 3.09 -4.11
CA LEU A 57 -0.54 3.06 -3.97
C LEU A 57 0.00 4.41 -4.43
N TYR A 58 0.69 5.11 -3.54
CA TYR A 58 1.32 6.39 -3.83
C TYR A 58 2.81 6.28 -3.59
N ALA A 59 3.64 6.63 -4.56
CA ALA A 59 5.10 6.65 -4.43
C ALA A 59 5.66 8.01 -4.84
N LYS A 60 6.50 8.56 -3.96
CA LYS A 60 7.08 9.88 -4.11
C LYS A 60 8.53 9.79 -4.61
N TYR A 61 8.86 10.61 -5.61
CA TYR A 61 10.21 10.70 -6.20
C TYR A 61 10.76 9.39 -6.79
N VAL A 62 9.93 8.72 -7.59
CA VAL A 62 10.26 7.54 -8.41
C VAL A 62 11.22 7.92 -9.55
N ARG A 63 12.34 7.18 -9.66
CA ARG A 63 13.34 7.32 -10.73
C ARG A 63 12.87 6.69 -12.04
N PRO A 64 13.46 7.06 -13.21
CA PRO A 64 13.13 6.49 -14.53
C PRO A 64 13.07 4.96 -14.62
N ASP A 65 13.82 4.25 -13.80
CA ASP A 65 13.83 2.78 -13.74
C ASP A 65 12.63 2.18 -12.98
N GLY A 66 11.78 3.01 -12.36
CA GLY A 66 10.62 2.61 -11.57
C GLY A 66 10.89 2.42 -10.08
N THR A 67 12.12 2.63 -9.64
CA THR A 67 12.53 2.43 -8.25
C THR A 67 12.73 3.74 -7.50
N LEU A 68 12.82 3.66 -6.17
CA LEU A 68 13.13 4.77 -5.28
C LEU A 68 14.44 4.48 -4.54
N ASN A 69 15.23 5.50 -4.28
CA ASN A 69 16.32 5.42 -3.31
C ASN A 69 15.82 5.99 -1.98
N LEU A 70 15.34 5.14 -1.06
CA LEU A 70 14.82 5.54 0.25
C LEU A 70 15.84 6.30 1.10
N GLN A 71 17.13 6.15 0.81
CA GLN A 71 18.21 6.84 1.51
C GLN A 71 18.55 8.22 0.93
N ALA A 72 17.84 8.67 -0.11
CA ALA A 72 18.09 9.97 -0.72
C ALA A 72 17.73 11.14 0.19
N GLU A 73 18.51 12.22 0.11
CA GLU A 73 18.35 13.42 0.95
C GLU A 73 16.96 14.07 0.81
N TYR A 74 16.36 13.98 -0.38
CA TYR A 74 15.03 14.52 -0.66
C TYR A 74 13.87 13.70 -0.06
N LYS A 75 14.16 12.66 0.74
CA LYS A 75 13.19 11.85 1.51
C LYS A 75 12.04 11.29 0.67
N PRO A 76 12.31 10.35 -0.25
CA PRO A 76 11.26 9.59 -0.91
C PRO A 76 10.50 8.70 0.08
N ASP A 77 9.22 8.49 -0.19
CA ASP A 77 8.33 7.66 0.60
C ASP A 77 7.32 6.93 -0.30
N VAL A 78 6.75 5.85 0.23
CA VAL A 78 5.66 5.11 -0.41
C VAL A 78 4.56 4.88 0.60
N ARG A 79 3.31 5.11 0.18
CA ARG A 79 2.12 4.84 0.96
C ARG A 79 1.22 3.85 0.24
N TYR A 80 0.93 2.75 0.90
CA TYR A 80 -0.08 1.80 0.49
C TYR A 80 -1.31 2.02 1.37
N ARG A 81 -2.48 2.13 0.77
CA ARG A 81 -3.75 2.08 1.50
C ARG A 81 -4.47 0.80 1.13
N PHE A 82 -4.74 0.01 2.16
CA PHE A 82 -5.46 -1.23 2.06
C PHE A 82 -6.84 -1.12 2.71
N PHE A 83 -7.75 -1.90 2.16
CA PHE A 83 -9.07 -2.14 2.69
C PHE A 83 -9.12 -3.59 3.17
N GLY A 84 -9.33 -3.79 4.47
CA GLY A 84 -9.50 -5.14 5.00
C GLY A 84 -10.81 -5.72 4.51
N THR A 85 -10.81 -6.92 3.92
CA THR A 85 -12.07 -7.62 3.59
C THR A 85 -12.72 -8.28 4.81
N GLY A 86 -12.30 -7.85 6.02
CA GLY A 86 -12.68 -8.43 7.29
C GLY A 86 -14.16 -8.78 7.33
N LYS A 87 -14.44 -10.03 7.70
CA LYS A 87 -15.76 -10.38 8.22
C LYS A 87 -16.05 -9.44 9.39
N PRO A 88 -17.29 -8.94 9.57
CA PRO A 88 -17.65 -8.05 10.66
C PRO A 88 -17.03 -8.58 11.95
N ALA A 89 -16.14 -7.78 12.54
CA ALA A 89 -15.44 -8.15 13.76
C ALA A 89 -16.51 -8.47 14.82
N ASN A 90 -16.57 -9.74 15.23
CA ASN A 90 -17.52 -10.29 16.19
C ASN A 90 -18.99 -10.39 15.75
N ALA A 91 -19.28 -11.10 14.66
CA ALA A 91 -20.42 -12.01 14.71
C ALA A 91 -20.08 -13.17 15.66
N THR A 92 -20.00 -12.90 16.97
CA THR A 92 -20.05 -13.98 17.96
C THR A 92 -21.33 -14.76 17.64
N PRO A 93 -21.28 -16.08 17.39
CA PRO A 93 -22.51 -16.84 17.19
C PRO A 93 -23.43 -16.51 18.35
N GLU A 94 -24.66 -16.06 18.06
CA GLU A 94 -25.62 -15.68 19.08
C GLU A 94 -25.57 -16.74 20.20
N PRO A 95 -25.31 -16.36 21.46
CA PRO A 95 -25.57 -17.30 22.54
C PRO A 95 -27.05 -17.70 22.39
N LYS A 96 -27.34 -19.00 22.16
CA LYS A 96 -28.71 -19.52 22.09
C LYS A 96 -29.48 -18.97 23.29
N LYS A 97 -30.39 -18.01 23.04
CA LYS A 97 -31.15 -17.36 24.11
C LYS A 97 -32.06 -18.40 24.79
N PRO A 98 -32.11 -18.44 26.13
CA PRO A 98 -33.19 -19.13 26.83
C PRO A 98 -34.53 -18.49 26.48
N ASP A 99 -35.59 -19.30 26.35
CA ASP A 99 -36.95 -18.83 26.08
C ASP A 99 -37.41 -17.87 27.19
N LEU A 100 -37.38 -16.57 26.91
CA LEU A 100 -37.92 -15.56 27.82
C LEU A 100 -39.46 -15.56 27.73
N PRO A 101 -40.19 -15.42 28.87
CA PRO A 101 -41.64 -15.35 28.87
C PRO A 101 -42.20 -14.19 28.03
N LEU A 102 -43.38 -14.41 27.44
CA LEU A 102 -44.14 -13.35 26.75
C LEU A 102 -44.39 -12.17 27.71
N GLY A 103 -43.99 -10.96 27.30
CA GLY A 103 -44.28 -9.71 28.02
C GLY A 103 -43.08 -8.98 28.65
N VAL A 104 -41.87 -9.56 28.62
CA VAL A 104 -40.67 -8.85 29.09
C VAL A 104 -40.16 -7.91 27.98
N PRO A 105 -40.15 -6.57 28.17
CA PRO A 105 -39.57 -5.65 27.20
C PRO A 105 -38.09 -5.97 27.01
N ARG A 106 -37.71 -6.29 25.76
CA ARG A 106 -36.33 -6.63 25.38
C ARG A 106 -35.45 -5.37 25.51
N MET A 107 -34.72 -5.22 26.62
CA MET A 107 -33.66 -4.19 26.75
C MET A 107 -32.35 -4.61 26.08
N ASP A 108 -32.30 -5.84 25.59
CA ASP A 108 -31.14 -6.58 25.09
C ASP A 108 -31.43 -7.16 23.69
N ALA A 109 -32.22 -6.45 22.86
CA ALA A 109 -32.18 -6.71 21.43
C ALA A 109 -30.70 -6.67 21.00
N PRO A 110 -30.19 -7.74 20.35
CA PRO A 110 -28.80 -7.74 19.93
C PRO A 110 -28.58 -6.46 19.15
N ARG A 111 -27.61 -5.65 19.59
CA ARG A 111 -27.14 -4.54 18.75
C ARG A 111 -26.83 -5.18 17.42
N GLU A 112 -27.53 -4.75 16.39
CA GLU A 112 -27.22 -5.14 15.02
C GLU A 112 -25.73 -4.91 14.86
N VAL A 113 -24.97 -5.99 14.63
CA VAL A 113 -23.53 -5.88 14.42
C VAL A 113 -23.40 -5.22 13.07
N ILE A 114 -23.30 -3.89 13.08
CA ILE A 114 -23.07 -3.12 11.87
C ILE A 114 -21.68 -3.53 11.39
N PRO A 115 -21.54 -4.13 10.19
CA PRO A 115 -20.25 -4.40 9.63
C PRO A 115 -19.51 -3.07 9.45
N TYR A 116 -18.54 -2.80 10.30
CA TYR A 116 -17.60 -1.71 10.11
C TYR A 116 -16.40 -2.22 9.34
N TRP A 117 -15.84 -1.34 8.52
CA TRP A 117 -14.67 -1.64 7.71
C TRP A 117 -13.49 -0.82 8.22
N GLU A 118 -12.32 -1.46 8.26
CA GLU A 118 -11.08 -0.86 8.75
C GLU A 118 -10.13 -0.63 7.57
N TYR A 119 -9.57 0.58 7.50
CA TYR A 119 -8.47 0.86 6.60
C TYR A 119 -7.16 0.58 7.30
N THR A 120 -6.21 0.05 6.54
CA THR A 120 -4.83 -0.04 6.98
C THR A 120 -3.97 0.72 5.99
N SER A 121 -3.22 1.70 6.47
CA SER A 121 -2.18 2.35 5.68
C SER A 121 -0.83 1.76 6.06
N VAL A 122 -0.01 1.43 5.08
CA VAL A 122 1.40 1.08 5.29
C VAL A 122 2.26 2.15 4.65
N TYR A 123 3.16 2.71 5.44
CA TYR A 123 4.14 3.70 5.02
C TYR A 123 5.51 3.03 4.90
N ILE A 124 6.23 3.33 3.82
CA ILE A 124 7.61 2.92 3.58
C ILE A 124 8.46 4.17 3.45
N GLU A 125 9.52 4.23 4.22
CA GLU A 125 10.48 5.34 4.24
C GLU A 125 11.89 4.83 4.57
N ASN A 126 12.85 5.76 4.72
CA ASN A 126 14.21 5.42 5.10
C ASN A 126 14.25 4.78 6.50
N PRO A 127 14.82 3.57 6.69
CA PRO A 127 15.10 3.04 8.01
C PRO A 127 16.09 3.95 8.76
N HIS A 128 15.82 4.22 10.03
CA HIS A 128 16.62 5.17 10.82
C HIS A 128 16.56 4.88 12.32
N TRP A 129 17.47 5.48 13.07
CA TRP A 129 17.39 5.52 14.53
C TRP A 129 16.53 6.71 14.94
N GLU A 130 15.51 6.45 15.76
CA GLU A 130 14.69 7.46 16.43
C GLU A 130 15.23 7.70 17.83
N GLU A 131 15.46 8.97 18.16
CA GLU A 131 15.82 9.39 19.52
C GLU A 131 14.56 9.79 20.28
N TYR A 132 14.46 9.36 21.54
CA TYR A 132 13.34 9.69 22.41
C TYR A 132 13.77 9.71 23.86
N THR A 133 13.10 10.53 24.68
CA THR A 133 13.43 10.69 26.10
C THR A 133 12.43 9.94 26.97
N ILE A 134 12.91 9.05 27.84
CA ILE A 134 12.09 8.33 28.84
C ILE A 134 12.53 8.78 30.23
N ASN A 135 11.64 9.40 31.00
CA ASN A 135 11.92 9.85 32.38
C ASN A 135 13.16 10.76 32.54
N GLY A 136 13.55 11.48 31.48
CA GLY A 136 14.73 12.36 31.47
C GLY A 136 16.02 11.71 30.98
N ASP A 137 15.99 10.40 30.67
CA ASP A 137 17.10 9.70 30.03
C ASP A 137 16.89 9.60 28.52
N ASP A 138 17.95 9.85 27.75
CA ASP A 138 17.94 9.69 26.30
C ASP A 138 18.01 8.21 25.91
N ALA A 139 17.10 7.80 25.03
CA ALA A 139 17.03 6.46 24.48
C ALA A 139 17.01 6.52 22.94
N GLN A 140 17.43 5.42 22.31
CA GLN A 140 17.38 5.25 20.87
C GLN A 140 16.67 3.97 20.51
N LYS A 141 15.89 4.04 19.44
CA LYS A 141 15.10 2.93 18.90
C LYS A 141 15.30 2.83 17.41
N TRP A 142 15.48 1.62 16.90
CA TRP A 142 15.58 1.40 15.46
C TRP A 142 14.19 1.36 14.83
N HIS A 143 13.95 2.24 13.86
CA HIS A 143 12.76 2.23 13.02
C HIS A 143 13.08 1.50 11.71
N GLY A 144 12.44 0.36 11.49
CA GLY A 144 12.71 -0.51 10.33
C GLY A 144 12.33 0.06 8.96
N GLY A 145 11.69 1.24 8.93
CA GLY A 145 11.30 1.97 7.72
C GLY A 145 9.95 1.54 7.13
N MET A 146 9.27 0.54 7.70
CA MET A 146 7.91 0.17 7.32
C MET A 146 6.96 0.30 8.53
N THR A 147 5.92 1.12 8.40
CA THR A 147 5.00 1.44 9.51
C THR A 147 3.56 1.17 9.14
N GLN A 148 2.84 0.47 10.00
CA GLN A 148 1.42 0.22 9.87
C GLN A 148 0.62 1.26 10.67
N VAL A 149 -0.39 1.87 10.04
CA VAL A 149 -1.31 2.81 10.68
C VAL A 149 -2.74 2.39 10.39
N PHE A 150 -3.50 2.12 11.45
CA PHE A 150 -4.93 1.80 11.35
C PHE A 150 -5.73 3.07 11.11
N GLY A 151 -6.25 3.20 9.88
CA GLY A 151 -6.94 4.38 9.38
C GLY A 151 -8.41 4.42 9.78
N GLY A 152 -8.73 4.36 11.07
CA GLY A 152 -10.10 4.48 11.56
C GLY A 152 -11.11 3.46 11.03
N LYS A 153 -12.36 3.61 11.45
CA LYS A 153 -13.51 2.79 11.02
C LYS A 153 -14.46 3.68 10.24
N THR A 154 -14.95 3.22 9.10
CA THR A 154 -16.11 3.83 8.46
C THR A 154 -17.32 2.91 8.59
N GLU A 155 -18.45 3.51 8.94
CA GLU A 155 -19.78 2.88 8.95
C GLU A 155 -20.64 3.38 7.77
N ASP A 156 -20.09 4.26 6.91
CA ASP A 156 -20.81 4.79 5.75
C ASP A 156 -20.83 3.77 4.61
N TYR A 157 -21.98 3.12 4.43
CA TYR A 157 -22.22 2.15 3.37
C TYR A 157 -21.97 2.69 1.96
N ALA A 158 -22.22 3.97 1.69
CA ALA A 158 -21.98 4.55 0.38
C ALA A 158 -20.47 4.68 0.09
N GLU A 159 -19.69 5.03 1.12
CA GLU A 159 -18.23 5.04 1.04
C GLU A 159 -17.69 3.62 0.82
N ILE A 160 -18.21 2.64 1.57
CA ILE A 160 -17.85 1.22 1.45
C ILE A 160 -18.11 0.69 0.04
N GLU A 161 -19.28 0.96 -0.54
CA GLU A 161 -19.60 0.47 -1.88
C GLU A 161 -18.72 1.13 -2.96
N LYS A 162 -18.44 2.44 -2.80
CA LYS A 162 -17.48 3.14 -3.65
C LYS A 162 -16.09 2.51 -3.57
N LEU A 163 -15.65 2.12 -2.38
CA LEU A 163 -14.35 1.48 -2.18
C LEU A 163 -14.31 0.06 -2.69
N ARG A 164 -15.39 -0.69 -2.55
CA ARG A 164 -15.53 -2.01 -3.15
C ARG A 164 -15.42 -1.92 -4.67
N ALA A 165 -16.05 -0.91 -5.28
CA ALA A 165 -15.89 -0.65 -6.70
C ALA A 165 -14.43 -0.30 -7.05
N VAL A 166 -13.74 0.49 -6.24
CA VAL A 166 -12.31 0.79 -6.43
C VAL A 166 -11.42 -0.46 -6.26
N CYS A 167 -11.66 -1.27 -5.23
CA CYS A 167 -10.93 -2.51 -4.94
C CYS A 167 -11.25 -3.63 -5.94
N SER A 168 -12.34 -3.50 -6.70
CA SER A 168 -12.62 -4.42 -7.81
C SER A 168 -11.64 -4.26 -8.97
N ALA A 169 -10.91 -3.13 -9.02
CA ALA A 169 -9.78 -2.99 -9.91
C ALA A 169 -8.64 -3.93 -9.49
N LEU A 170 -7.95 -4.50 -10.48
CA LEU A 170 -6.80 -5.36 -10.24
C LEU A 170 -5.68 -4.58 -9.52
N PRO A 171 -4.81 -5.23 -8.73
CA PRO A 171 -3.59 -4.58 -8.24
C PRO A 171 -2.74 -4.08 -9.43
N PRO A 172 -1.84 -3.11 -9.24
CA PRO A 172 -1.01 -2.59 -10.31
C PRO A 172 -0.15 -3.73 -10.90
N VAL A 173 -0.36 -4.03 -12.19
CA VAL A 173 0.40 -5.07 -12.91
C VAL A 173 1.62 -4.51 -13.64
N LEU A 174 1.65 -3.20 -13.89
CA LEU A 174 2.76 -2.54 -14.56
C LEU A 174 3.75 -2.02 -13.52
N SER A 175 5.04 -2.24 -13.76
CA SER A 175 6.07 -1.57 -12.98
C SER A 175 6.02 -0.07 -13.25
N PHE A 176 6.43 0.71 -12.25
CA PHE A 176 6.54 2.16 -12.42
C PHE A 176 7.56 2.57 -13.48
N GLY A 177 8.54 1.72 -13.79
CA GLY A 177 9.48 1.97 -14.89
C GLY A 177 8.79 1.94 -16.26
N ILE A 178 7.76 1.08 -16.43
CA ILE A 178 6.92 1.09 -17.64
C ILE A 178 6.12 2.39 -17.70
N ILE A 179 5.48 2.79 -16.61
CA ILE A 179 4.73 4.06 -16.55
C ILE A 179 5.62 5.25 -16.88
N TRP A 180 6.85 5.26 -16.35
CA TRP A 180 7.82 6.30 -16.66
C TRP A 180 8.19 6.34 -18.14
N LYS A 181 8.47 5.17 -18.73
CA LYS A 181 8.75 5.05 -20.16
C LYS A 181 7.60 5.63 -21.00
N ARG A 182 6.34 5.36 -20.62
CA ARG A 182 5.15 5.91 -21.28
C ARG A 182 5.05 7.42 -21.14
N ALA A 183 5.37 7.98 -19.98
CA ALA A 183 5.39 9.43 -19.79
C ALA A 183 6.49 10.11 -20.62
N ILE A 184 7.68 9.51 -20.74
CA ILE A 184 8.74 10.00 -21.64
C ILE A 184 8.29 9.96 -23.10
N GLU A 185 7.63 8.87 -23.54
CA GLU A 185 7.01 8.76 -24.87
C GLU A 185 5.96 9.87 -25.10
N ALA A 186 5.29 10.32 -24.05
CA ALA A 186 4.32 11.43 -24.07
C ALA A 186 4.95 12.83 -23.89
N GLY A 187 6.29 12.93 -23.88
CA GLY A 187 7.02 14.20 -23.84
C GLY A 187 7.51 14.66 -22.46
N ALA A 188 7.42 13.81 -21.43
CA ALA A 188 8.09 14.06 -20.16
C ALA A 188 9.62 14.15 -20.36
N PRO A 189 10.34 14.93 -19.53
CA PRO A 189 11.78 15.04 -19.64
C PRO A 189 12.44 13.68 -19.34
N SER A 190 13.42 13.30 -20.16
CA SER A 190 14.35 12.23 -19.85
C SER A 190 15.58 12.79 -19.14
N GLY A 191 16.04 12.18 -18.06
CA GLY A 191 17.26 12.62 -17.37
C GLY A 191 17.26 12.28 -15.88
N ASP A 192 18.02 13.05 -15.10
CA ASP A 192 18.03 13.00 -13.64
C ASP A 192 16.82 13.75 -13.07
N VAL A 193 15.65 13.17 -13.29
CA VAL A 193 14.35 13.68 -12.83
C VAL A 193 13.63 12.58 -12.08
N VAL A 194 12.89 12.97 -11.05
CA VAL A 194 12.05 12.07 -10.25
C VAL A 194 10.59 12.49 -10.36
N ALA A 195 9.70 11.52 -10.18
CA ALA A 195 8.26 11.72 -10.34
C ALA A 195 7.46 11.18 -9.17
N ASN A 196 6.24 11.67 -9.02
CA ASN A 196 5.24 11.07 -8.15
C ASN A 196 4.33 10.18 -8.99
N ILE A 197 4.10 8.96 -8.53
CA ILE A 197 3.22 8.01 -9.23
C ILE A 197 2.19 7.50 -8.24
N GLU A 198 0.92 7.70 -8.59
CA GLU A 198 -0.24 7.19 -7.86
C GLU A 198 -0.94 6.12 -8.70
N TYR A 199 -1.28 4.98 -8.10
CA TYR A 199 -2.16 3.99 -8.67
C TYR A 199 -3.44 3.91 -7.85
N LYS A 200 -4.58 4.10 -8.50
CA LYS A 200 -5.90 4.10 -7.86
C LYS A 200 -6.98 3.72 -8.86
N ALA A 201 -7.83 2.77 -8.48
CA ALA A 201 -8.97 2.33 -9.29
C ALA A 201 -8.60 1.97 -10.75
N GLY A 202 -7.49 1.25 -10.96
CA GLY A 202 -7.06 0.85 -12.30
C GLY A 202 -6.35 1.93 -13.12
N VAL A 203 -6.10 3.10 -12.54
CA VAL A 203 -5.48 4.24 -13.23
C VAL A 203 -4.17 4.62 -12.57
N TYR A 204 -3.13 4.81 -13.39
CA TYR A 204 -1.88 5.43 -12.97
C TYR A 204 -1.93 6.93 -13.24
N ARG A 205 -1.68 7.73 -12.21
CA ARG A 205 -1.43 9.16 -12.35
C ARG A 205 0.07 9.40 -12.17
N PHE A 206 0.67 9.96 -13.20
CA PHE A 206 2.07 10.30 -13.26
C PHE A 206 2.24 11.83 -13.16
N TYR A 207 3.12 12.26 -12.26
CA TYR A 207 3.47 13.60 -11.83
C TYR A 207 4.92 14.07 -11.82
N ILE A 208 5.28 15.29 -12.22
CA ILE A 208 6.54 15.92 -11.75
C ILE A 208 6.23 17.23 -11.03
N ASP A 209 6.54 17.30 -9.73
CA ASP A 209 6.28 18.47 -8.89
C ASP A 209 6.91 19.74 -9.46
N GLY A 210 6.15 20.84 -9.45
CA GLY A 210 6.63 22.14 -9.93
C GLY A 210 6.75 22.25 -11.46
N THR A 211 6.22 21.29 -12.22
CA THR A 211 6.25 21.31 -13.68
C THR A 211 4.84 21.17 -14.28
N LYS A 212 4.75 21.26 -15.61
CA LYS A 212 3.52 21.01 -16.37
C LYS A 212 3.24 19.52 -16.66
N TYR A 213 4.15 18.62 -16.30
CA TYR A 213 4.08 17.23 -16.70
C TYR A 213 3.16 16.45 -15.76
N GLU A 214 1.97 16.16 -16.25
CA GLU A 214 0.98 15.31 -15.60
C GLU A 214 0.27 14.45 -16.66
N TYR A 215 0.28 13.13 -16.43
CA TYR A 215 -0.27 12.14 -17.34
C TYR A 215 -1.10 11.11 -16.58
N TYR A 216 -2.15 10.60 -17.23
CA TYR A 216 -2.99 9.54 -16.70
C TYR A 216 -2.96 8.35 -17.65
N PHE A 217 -2.65 7.16 -17.12
CA PHE A 217 -2.58 5.92 -17.88
C PHE A 217 -3.59 4.90 -17.35
N ASP A 218 -4.15 4.09 -18.23
CA ASP A 218 -4.98 2.93 -17.84
C ASP A 218 -4.12 1.78 -17.30
N GLU A 219 -4.77 0.68 -16.92
CA GLU A 219 -4.11 -0.53 -16.41
C GLU A 219 -3.15 -1.19 -17.42
N ASP A 220 -3.34 -0.94 -18.73
CA ASP A 220 -2.48 -1.38 -19.83
C ASP A 220 -1.33 -0.38 -20.11
N GLY A 221 -1.29 0.74 -19.40
CA GLY A 221 -0.30 1.80 -19.58
C GLY A 221 -0.54 2.66 -20.82
N ARG A 222 -1.76 2.68 -21.36
CA ARG A 222 -2.15 3.58 -22.44
C ARG A 222 -2.52 4.95 -21.87
N LEU A 223 -2.07 6.00 -22.53
CA LEU A 223 -2.37 7.38 -22.15
C LEU A 223 -3.88 7.65 -22.33
N ILE A 224 -4.56 8.00 -21.25
CA ILE A 224 -5.98 8.40 -21.24
C ILE A 224 -6.13 9.92 -21.31
N ARG A 225 -5.25 10.65 -20.62
CA ARG A 225 -5.32 12.11 -20.49
C ARG A 225 -3.94 12.72 -20.27
N ASP A 226 -3.69 13.84 -20.92
CA ASP A 226 -2.60 14.79 -20.61
C ASP A 226 -3.18 16.13 -20.14
N ASN A 227 -2.37 16.96 -19.49
CA ASN A 227 -2.78 18.28 -18.99
C ASN A 227 -2.77 19.38 -20.08
N ASP A 228 -2.22 19.11 -21.27
CA ASP A 228 -2.09 20.10 -22.36
C ASP A 228 -3.45 20.35 -23.03
N GLN A 229 -4.37 19.37 -22.99
CA GLN A 229 -5.70 19.44 -23.60
C GLN A 229 -6.69 20.42 -22.92
N SER A 230 -6.41 20.92 -21.70
CA SER A 230 -7.30 21.87 -21.01
C SER A 230 -7.07 23.35 -21.34
N ALA A 231 -5.97 23.71 -22.03
CA ALA A 231 -5.63 25.11 -22.30
C ALA A 231 -6.16 25.66 -23.64
N GLY A 232 -6.79 24.84 -24.48
CA GLY A 232 -7.14 25.18 -25.87
C GLY A 232 -8.62 25.45 -26.18
N LYS A 233 -9.49 25.58 -25.18
CA LYS A 233 -10.91 25.95 -25.37
C LYS A 233 -11.28 27.14 -24.48
N GLY A 234 -10.82 28.32 -24.86
CA GLY A 234 -11.21 29.62 -24.29
C GLY A 234 -11.34 30.65 -25.40
#